data_AF-A0A258CNN2-F1
#
_entry.id   AF-A0A258CNN2-F1
#
_cell.length_a   1.000
_cell.length_b   1.000
_cell.length_c   1.000
_cell.angle_alpha   90.00
_cell.angle_beta   90.00
_cell.angle_gamma   90.00
#
_symmetry.space_group_name_H-M   'P 1'
#
loop_
_entity.id
_entity.type
_entity.pdbx_description
1 polymer ?
#
loop_
_entity_poly.entity_id
_entity_poly.type
_entity_poly.pdbx_seq_one_letter_code
_entity_poly.pdbx_strand_id
1 'polypeptide(L)'
;MHGGLSLDNNPAVIDRLWNRYVAAWYEGGKSDPKLALLRLDPERAEIWLDASSIVAGIKMLLGADPKQDYKDKVATVSLRG
;
A
#
# COMPACT_ATOMS: atom_id res chain seq x y z
N MET A 1 -2.50 -9.67 3.00
CA MET A 1 -3.67 -8.81 3.26
C MET A 1 -4.91 -9.44 2.65
N HIS A 2 -6.05 -9.35 3.34
CA HIS A 2 -7.34 -9.90 2.93
C HIS A 2 -8.40 -8.79 3.02
N GLY A 3 -9.32 -8.75 2.07
CA GLY A 3 -10.41 -7.78 1.99
C GLY A 3 -11.29 -7.98 0.76
N GLY A 4 -12.33 -7.16 0.65
CA GLY A 4 -13.26 -7.18 -0.49
C GLY A 4 -12.74 -6.32 -1.66
N LEU A 5 -12.91 -6.80 -2.89
CA LEU A 5 -12.60 -6.04 -4.10
C LEU A 5 -13.91 -5.76 -4.87
N SER A 6 -14.12 -4.51 -5.26
CA SER A 6 -15.31 -4.08 -5.99
C SER A 6 -14.98 -3.08 -7.10
N LEU A 7 -15.86 -2.99 -8.09
CA LEU A 7 -15.84 -1.93 -9.09
C LEU A 7 -16.52 -0.69 -8.50
N ASP A 8 -15.84 0.45 -8.49
CA ASP A 8 -16.33 1.71 -7.92
C ASP A 8 -15.90 2.89 -8.81
N ASN A 9 -16.65 3.13 -9.89
CA ASN A 9 -16.40 4.20 -10.86
C ASN A 9 -16.90 5.57 -10.36
N ASN A 10 -16.65 5.92 -9.09
CA ASN A 10 -17.00 7.22 -8.55
C ASN A 10 -16.18 8.34 -9.24
N PRO A 11 -16.83 9.29 -9.96
CA PRO A 11 -16.13 10.34 -10.69
C PRO A 11 -15.21 11.21 -9.82
N ALA A 12 -15.59 11.48 -8.57
CA ALA A 12 -14.78 12.29 -7.66
C ALA A 12 -13.48 11.59 -7.25
N VAL A 13 -13.51 10.25 -7.11
CA VAL A 13 -12.32 9.46 -6.77
C VAL A 13 -11.43 9.28 -7.98
N ILE A 14 -12.03 9.05 -9.16
CA ILE A 14 -11.31 9.03 -10.44
C ILE A 14 -10.57 10.35 -10.64
N ASP A 15 -11.24 11.48 -10.42
CA ASP A 15 -10.63 12.81 -10.54
C ASP A 15 -9.43 12.98 -9.61
N ARG A 16 -9.60 12.59 -8.34
CA ARG A 16 -8.57 12.67 -7.28
C ARG A 16 -7.34 11.79 -7.57
N LEU A 17 -7.53 10.58 -8.10
CA LEU A 17 -6.44 9.62 -8.34
C LEU A 17 -5.79 9.79 -9.72
N TRP A 18 -6.39 10.59 -10.59
CA TRP A 18 -5.91 10.79 -11.95
C TRP A 18 -4.55 11.46 -11.99
N ASN A 19 -3.68 10.95 -12.87
CA ASN A 19 -2.38 11.54 -13.13
C ASN A 19 -1.89 11.18 -14.54
N ARG A 20 -0.78 11.79 -14.97
CA ARG A 20 -0.21 11.59 -16.32
C ARG A 20 0.11 10.13 -16.64
N TYR A 21 0.47 9.32 -15.65
CA TYR A 21 0.80 7.91 -15.85
C TYR A 21 -0.44 7.07 -16.15
N VAL A 22 -1.57 7.38 -15.51
CA VAL A 22 -2.87 6.75 -15.80
C VAL A 22 -3.39 7.22 -17.16
N ALA A 23 -3.32 8.53 -17.44
CA ALA A 23 -3.84 9.11 -18.66
C ALA A 23 -3.25 8.52 -19.94
N ALA A 24 -1.98 8.07 -19.90
CA ALA A 24 -1.31 7.46 -21.04
C ALA A 24 -1.99 6.18 -21.56
N TRP A 25 -2.84 5.55 -20.76
CA TRP A 25 -3.54 4.30 -21.10
C TRP A 25 -4.97 4.49 -21.61
N TYR A 26 -5.55 5.69 -21.50
CA TYR A 26 -6.96 5.95 -21.80
C TYR A 26 -7.09 7.15 -22.73
N GLU A 27 -7.27 6.88 -24.03
CA GLU A 27 -7.44 7.91 -25.07
C GLU A 27 -8.66 8.81 -24.79
N GLY A 28 -9.75 8.24 -24.22
CA GLY A 28 -10.94 8.99 -23.80
C GLY A 28 -10.78 9.75 -22.47
N GLY A 29 -9.61 9.68 -21.83
CA GLY A 29 -9.33 10.30 -20.55
C GLY A 29 -10.21 9.75 -19.41
N LYS A 30 -10.64 10.63 -18.51
CA LYS A 30 -11.45 10.26 -17.32
C LYS A 30 -12.84 9.72 -17.66
N SER A 31 -13.32 9.97 -18.88
CA SER A 31 -14.64 9.54 -19.37
C SER A 31 -14.55 8.38 -20.36
N ASP A 32 -13.39 7.74 -20.47
CA ASP A 32 -13.21 6.59 -21.35
C ASP A 32 -14.15 5.45 -20.93
N PRO A 33 -14.98 4.89 -21.83
CA PRO A 33 -15.92 3.82 -21.49
C PRO A 33 -15.24 2.52 -21.04
N LYS A 34 -13.93 2.37 -21.27
CA LYS A 34 -13.13 1.22 -20.82
C LYS A 34 -12.47 1.47 -19.46
N LEU A 35 -12.63 2.66 -18.88
CA LEU A 35 -12.07 2.98 -17.57
C LEU A 35 -12.84 2.26 -16.45
N ALA A 36 -12.09 1.57 -15.60
CA ALA A 36 -12.58 0.90 -14.42
C ALA A 36 -11.71 1.25 -13.21
N LEU A 37 -12.31 1.82 -12.18
CA LEU A 37 -11.70 2.05 -10.89
C LEU A 37 -12.11 0.92 -9.94
N LEU A 38 -11.12 0.20 -9.44
CA LEU A 38 -11.32 -0.86 -8.45
C LEU A 38 -11.05 -0.33 -7.05
N ARG A 39 -11.98 -0.58 -6.12
CA ARG A 39 -11.81 -0.29 -4.70
C ARG A 39 -11.54 -1.58 -3.93
N LEU A 40 -10.42 -1.62 -3.22
CA LEU A 40 -10.09 -2.65 -2.25
C LEU A 40 -10.44 -2.12 -0.86
N ASP A 41 -11.34 -2.79 -0.16
CA ASP A 41 -11.70 -2.53 1.23
C ASP A 41 -11.00 -3.57 2.12
N PRO A 42 -9.80 -3.26 2.66
CA PRO A 42 -9.00 -4.23 3.40
C PRO A 42 -9.63 -4.52 4.77
N GLU A 43 -9.66 -5.80 5.16
CA GLU A 43 -10.19 -6.24 6.45
C GLU A 43 -9.07 -6.64 7.42
N ARG A 44 -8.06 -7.36 6.92
CA ARG A 44 -6.92 -7.83 7.71
C ARG A 44 -5.62 -7.74 6.93
N ALA A 45 -4.58 -7.26 7.58
CA ALA A 45 -3.23 -7.29 7.03
C ALA A 45 -2.22 -7.72 8.09
N GLU A 46 -1.28 -8.56 7.69
CA GLU A 46 -0.02 -8.73 8.39
C GLU A 46 0.98 -7.78 7.77
N ILE A 47 1.54 -6.88 8.59
CA ILE A 47 2.54 -5.91 8.15
C ILE A 47 3.84 -6.27 8.84
N TRP A 48 4.87 -6.46 8.03
CA TRP A 48 6.24 -6.71 8.46
C TRP A 48 7.05 -5.45 8.17
N LEU A 49 7.36 -4.67 9.22
CA LEU A 49 8.21 -3.49 9.08
C LEU A 49 9.67 -3.93 9.04
N ASP A 50 10.34 -3.71 7.92
CA ASP A 50 11.80 -3.83 7.90
C ASP A 50 12.41 -2.61 8.60
N ALA A 51 13.35 -2.82 9.54
CA ALA A 51 14.17 -1.69 9.96
C ALA A 51 15.09 -1.36 8.79
N SER A 52 15.09 -0.10 8.37
CA SER A 52 15.99 0.34 7.31
C SER A 52 17.41 -0.17 7.57
N SER A 53 18.03 -0.72 6.53
CA SER A 53 19.38 -1.27 6.54
C SER A 53 20.43 -0.30 7.11
N ILE A 54 20.16 1.01 7.05
CA ILE A 54 21.00 2.08 7.62
C ILE A 54 20.98 2.04 9.16
N VAL A 55 19.80 1.91 9.80
CA VAL A 55 19.70 1.83 11.26
C VAL A 55 20.31 0.51 11.75
N ALA A 56 20.13 -0.58 11.00
CA ALA A 56 20.81 -1.84 11.27
C ALA A 56 22.34 -1.71 11.17
N GLY A 57 22.85 -1.01 10.16
CA GLY A 57 24.28 -0.73 9.99
C GLY A 57 24.89 0.09 11.13
N ILE A 58 24.20 1.14 11.59
CA ILE A 58 24.65 1.95 12.74
C ILE A 58 24.68 1.10 14.03
N LYS A 59 23.66 0.26 14.27
CA LYS A 59 23.64 -0.64 15.44
C LYS A 59 24.76 -1.67 15.42
N MET A 60 25.08 -2.24 14.26
CA MET A 60 26.22 -3.16 14.09
C MET A 60 27.57 -2.47 14.38
N LEU A 61 27.77 -1.24 13.91
CA LEU A 61 28.98 -0.46 14.21
C LEU A 61 29.14 -0.16 15.71
N LEU A 62 28.03 -0.04 16.44
CA LEU A 62 28.00 0.17 17.89
C LEU A 62 28.05 -1.13 18.71
N GLY A 63 28.24 -2.29 18.06
CA GLY A 63 28.39 -3.59 18.73
C GLY A 63 27.10 -4.22 19.24
N ALA A 64 25.93 -3.69 18.87
CA ALA A 64 24.63 -4.28 19.22
C ALA A 64 24.23 -5.34 18.18
N ASP A 65 23.80 -6.53 18.63
CA ASP A 65 23.34 -7.61 17.74
C ASP A 65 21.90 -7.33 17.25
N PRO A 66 21.69 -7.03 15.95
CA PRO A 66 20.38 -6.63 15.43
C PRO A 66 19.38 -7.80 15.33
N LYS A 67 19.82 -9.05 15.57
CA LYS A 67 18.96 -10.24 15.40
C LYS A 67 17.80 -10.34 16.40
N GLN A 68 17.88 -9.66 17.54
CA GLN A 68 16.78 -9.65 18.53
C GLN A 68 15.61 -8.73 18.13
N ASP A 69 15.88 -7.67 17.35
CA ASP A 69 14.87 -6.65 17.00
C ASP A 69 13.89 -7.07 15.88
N TYR A 70 14.08 -8.25 15.26
CA TYR A 70 13.24 -8.70 14.14
C TYR A 70 11.96 -9.44 14.56
N LYS A 71 11.87 -9.93 15.81
CA LYS A 71 10.72 -10.73 16.27
C LYS A 71 9.49 -9.89 16.63
N ASP A 72 9.68 -8.63 17.02
CA ASP A 72 8.59 -7.75 17.49
C ASP A 72 7.95 -6.88 16.40
N LYS A 73 8.31 -7.08 15.12
CA LYS A 73 7.88 -6.21 14.00
C LYS A 73 6.70 -6.73 13.19
N VAL A 74 5.98 -7.70 13.75
CA VAL A 74 4.79 -8.29 13.15
C VAL A 74 3.57 -7.74 13.86
N ALA A 75 2.81 -6.90 13.18
CA ALA A 75 1.50 -6.49 13.65
C ALA A 75 0.42 -7.07 12.73
N THR A 76 -0.50 -7.84 13.33
CA THR A 76 -1.77 -8.17 12.68
C THR A 76 -2.74 -7.04 13.00
N VAL A 77 -3.19 -6.31 11.99
CA VAL A 77 -4.11 -5.18 12.16
C VAL A 77 -5.47 -5.53 11.57
N SER A 78 -6.53 -5.34 12.36
CA SER A 78 -7.91 -5.29 11.86
C SER A 78 -8.16 -3.89 11.30
N LEU A 79 -8.54 -3.81 10.02
CA LEU A 79 -8.70 -2.55 9.30
C LEU A 79 -10.18 -2.14 9.16
N ARG A 80 -11.10 -2.89 9.77
CA ARG A 80 -12.51 -2.48 9.93
C ARG A 80 -12.62 -1.41 11.02
N GLY A 81 -12.91 -0.18 10.61
CA GLY A 81 -13.44 0.90 11.45
C GLY A 81 -14.94 1.05 11.26
#